data_AF-A0A7H8M968-F1
#
_entry.id   AF-A0A7H8M968-F1
#
_cell.length_a   1.000
_cell.length_b   1.000
_cell.length_c   1.000
_cell.angle_alpha   90.00
_cell.angle_beta   90.00
_cell.angle_gamma   90.00
#
_symmetry.space_group_name_H-M   'P 1'
#
loop_
_entity.id
_entity.type
_entity.pdbx_description
1 polymer ?
#
loop_
_entity_poly.entity_id
_entity_poly.type
_entity_poly.pdbx_seq_one_letter_code
_entity_poly.pdbx_strand_id
1 'polypeptide(L)' 'MKTPINVTTMEGANQGGRQAVNALLDAADSNADRCDVHELFEQPLWAPFKANDRIRYALRLPHQFDVLDTRWPGR' A
#
# COMPACT_ATOMS: atom_id res chain seq x y z
N MET A 1 -6.35 -5.68 -14.75
CA MET A 1 -4.95 -5.70 -14.27
C MET A 1 -4.94 -5.46 -12.78
N LYS A 2 -4.28 -6.30 -11.98
CA LYS A 2 -4.19 -6.13 -10.53
C LYS A 2 -2.82 -5.53 -10.21
N THR A 3 -2.79 -4.27 -9.78
CA THR A 3 -1.57 -3.61 -9.31
C THR A 3 -1.22 -4.09 -7.91
N PRO A 4 0.05 -4.43 -7.63
CA PRO A 4 0.50 -4.89 -6.33
C PRO A 4 0.53 -3.77 -5.28
N ILE A 5 0.48 -2.51 -5.73
CA ILE A 5 0.55 -1.32 -4.89
C ILE A 5 -0.75 -0.54 -5.03
N ASN A 6 -1.25 0.00 -3.91
CA ASN A 6 -2.45 0.82 -3.90
C ASN A 6 -2.29 2.06 -4.79
N VAL A 7 -3.17 2.19 -5.80
CA VAL A 7 -3.18 3.29 -6.77
C VAL A 7 -3.48 4.66 -6.16
N THR A 8 -3.96 4.72 -4.90
CA THR A 8 -4.08 5.97 -4.14
C THR A 8 -2.73 6.49 -3.63
N THR A 9 -1.62 5.89 -4.06
CA THR A 9 -0.26 6.34 -3.79
C THR A 9 0.45 6.65 -5.10
N MET A 10 1.39 7.61 -5.09
CA MET A 10 2.19 7.93 -6.28
C MET A 10 2.97 6.71 -6.79
N GLU A 11 3.48 5.87 -5.88
CA GLU A 11 4.18 4.63 -6.23
C GLU A 11 3.26 3.63 -6.91
N GLY A 12 2.01 3.49 -6.45
CA GLY A 12 1.03 2.63 -7.09
C GLY A 12 0.60 3.12 -8.46
N ALA A 13 0.49 4.44 -8.64
CA ALA A 13 0.23 5.02 -9.96
C ALA A 13 1.40 4.72 -10.94
N ASN A 14 2.64 4.89 -10.50
CA ASN A 14 3.84 4.59 -11.31
C ASN A 14 3.92 3.09 -11.68
N GLN A 15 3.74 2.19 -10.70
CA GLN A 15 3.73 0.75 -10.95
C GLN A 15 2.59 0.33 -11.88
N GLY A 16 1.41 0.94 -11.74
CA GLY A 16 0.28 0.72 -12.65
C GLY A 16 0.57 1.13 -14.08
N GLY A 17 1.26 2.24 -14.28
CA GLY A 17 1.71 2.69 -15.62
C GLY A 17 2.66 1.71 -16.27
N ARG A 18 3.70 1.26 -15.54
CA ARG A 18 4.68 0.26 -16.03
C ARG A 18 4.00 -1.04 -16.44
N GLN A 19 3.07 -1.49 -15.61
CA GLN A 19 2.24 -2.65 -15.86
C GLN A 19 1.40 -2.49 -17.14
N ALA A 20 0.71 -1.37 -17.32
CA ALA A 20 -0.08 -1.10 -18.51
C ALA A 20 0.77 -1.07 -19.79
N VAL A 21 1.98 -0.49 -19.75
CA VAL A 21 2.92 -0.50 -20.88
C VAL A 21 3.34 -1.91 -21.24
N ASN A 22 3.70 -2.74 -20.26
CA ASN A 22 4.06 -4.14 -20.50
C ASN A 22 2.92 -4.92 -21.17
N ALA A 23 1.67 -4.71 -20.74
CA ALA A 23 0.51 -5.32 -21.39
C ALA A 23 0.29 -4.82 -22.82
N LEU A 24 0.60 -3.56 -23.11
CA LEU A 24 0.55 -3.02 -24.48
C LEU A 24 1.65 -3.63 -25.37
N LEU A 25 2.86 -3.81 -24.84
CA LEU A 25 3.95 -4.49 -25.56
C LEU A 25 3.56 -5.93 -25.92
N ASP A 26 2.94 -6.65 -24.97
CA ASP A 26 2.41 -8.01 -25.21
C ASP A 26 1.33 -8.02 -26.30
N ALA A 27 0.38 -7.08 -26.25
CA ALA A 27 -0.70 -7.00 -27.22
C ALA A 27 -0.22 -6.60 -28.63
N ALA A 28 0.91 -5.90 -28.72
CA ALA A 28 1.50 -5.43 -29.97
C ALA A 28 2.57 -6.36 -30.54
N ASP A 29 2.88 -7.48 -29.88
CA ASP A 29 4.00 -8.39 -30.21
C ASP A 29 5.32 -7.62 -30.39
N SER A 30 5.56 -6.65 -29.49
CA SER A 30 6.71 -5.76 -29.57
C SER A 30 7.95 -6.39 -28.92
N ASN A 31 9.09 -6.27 -29.60
CA ASN A 31 10.40 -6.69 -29.07
C ASN A 31 11.09 -5.62 -28.22
N ALA A 32 10.39 -4.55 -27.82
CA ALA A 32 10.97 -3.53 -26.95
C ALA A 32 11.15 -4.05 -25.52
N ASP A 33 12.13 -3.48 -24.79
CA ASP A 33 12.39 -3.86 -23.41
C ASP A 33 11.18 -3.56 -22.51
N ARG A 34 10.91 -4.49 -21.59
CA ARG A 34 9.82 -4.35 -20.61
C ARG A 34 10.20 -3.37 -19.50
N CYS A 35 9.20 -2.73 -18.93
CA CYS A 35 9.34 -1.97 -17.71
C CYS A 35 9.50 -2.90 -16.49
N ASP A 36 10.45 -2.59 -15.60
CA ASP A 36 10.60 -3.29 -14.33
C ASP A 36 9.42 -3.02 -13.40
N VAL A 37 8.76 -4.09 -12.94
CA VAL A 37 7.65 -4.01 -11.97
C VAL A 37 8.12 -4.56 -10.63
N HIS A 38 7.82 -3.83 -9.56
CA HIS A 38 8.21 -4.22 -8.20
C HIS A 38 6.98 -4.31 -7.30
N GLU A 39 7.04 -5.24 -6.34
CA GLU A 39 6.08 -5.33 -5.24
C GLU A 39 6.31 -4.22 -4.22
N LEU A 40 5.27 -3.87 -3.45
CA LEU A 40 5.42 -2.94 -2.34
C LEU A 40 6.28 -3.57 -1.25
N PHE A 41 7.43 -2.98 -0.98
CA PHE A 41 8.21 -3.36 0.18
C PHE A 41 7.52 -2.88 1.46
N GLU A 42 7.24 -3.81 2.37
CA GLU A 42 6.81 -3.52 3.73
C GLU A 42 7.86 -3.99 4.74
N GLN A 43 8.35 -3.08 5.58
CA GLN A 43 9.31 -3.38 6.62
C GLN A 43 8.67 -4.30 7.70
N PRO A 44 9.17 -5.54 7.90
CA PRO A 44 8.55 -6.54 8.79
C PRO A 44 8.37 -6.08 10.24
N LEU A 45 9.26 -5.21 10.73
CA LEU A 45 9.17 -4.66 12.09
C LEU A 45 7.87 -3.90 12.36
N TRP A 46 7.18 -3.40 11.31
CA TRP A 46 5.89 -2.72 11.45
C TRP A 46 4.69 -3.67 11.53
N ALA A 47 4.84 -4.93 11.14
CA ALA A 47 3.74 -5.91 11.16
C ALA A 47 3.03 -6.02 12.52
N PRO A 48 3.71 -6.13 13.68
CA PRO A 48 3.04 -6.21 14.98
C PRO A 48 2.27 -4.93 15.32
N PHE A 49 2.80 -3.75 14.97
CA PHE A 49 2.13 -2.47 15.23
C PHE A 49 0.86 -2.33 14.38
N LYS A 50 0.92 -2.67 13.09
CA LYS A 50 -0.27 -2.69 12.21
C LYS A 50 -1.32 -3.69 12.70
N ALA A 51 -0.89 -4.84 13.24
CA ALA A 51 -1.81 -5.83 13.80
C ALA A 51 -2.50 -5.32 15.08
N ASN A 52 -1.73 -4.69 15.98
CA ASN A 52 -2.28 -4.08 17.19
C ASN A 52 -3.27 -2.96 16.87
N ASP A 53 -2.93 -2.09 15.93
CA ASP A 53 -3.82 -1.02 15.46
C ASP A 53 -5.15 -1.56 14.93
N ARG A 54 -5.13 -2.58 14.06
CA ARG A 54 -6.37 -3.22 13.56
C ARG A 54 -7.25 -3.76 14.69
N ILE A 55 -6.66 -4.36 15.71
CA ILE A 55 -7.40 -4.87 16.88
C ILE A 55 -8.03 -3.70 17.65
N ARG A 56 -7.26 -2.64 17.92
CA ARG A 56 -7.75 -1.44 18.61
C ARG A 56 -8.88 -0.76 17.85
N TYR A 57 -8.74 -0.64 16.53
CA TYR A 57 -9.76 -0.09 15.64
C TYR A 57 -11.06 -0.91 15.71
N ALA A 58 -10.97 -2.24 15.63
CA ALA A 58 -12.13 -3.13 15.74
C ALA A 58 -12.85 -3.01 17.11
N LEU A 59 -12.08 -2.74 18.17
CA LEU A 59 -12.60 -2.49 19.52
C LEU A 59 -13.07 -1.05 19.74
N ARG A 60 -12.98 -0.17 18.73
CA ARG A 60 -13.22 1.28 18.86
C ARG A 60 -12.44 1.85 20.05
N LEU A 61 -11.16 1.53 20.13
CA LEU A 61 -10.20 2.14 21.04
C LEU A 61 -9.39 3.21 20.29
N PRO A 62 -8.80 4.20 21.00
CA PRO A 62 -7.97 5.21 20.33
C PRO A 62 -6.70 4.56 19.77
N HIS A 63 -5.97 5.23 18.89
CA HIS A 63 -4.69 4.71 18.44
C HIS A 63 -3.73 4.56 19.62
N GLN A 64 -2.80 3.60 19.57
CA GLN A 64 -1.89 3.31 20.69
C GLN A 64 -1.03 4.54 21.07
N PHE A 65 -0.73 5.39 20.09
CA PHE A 65 0.10 6.58 20.29
C PHE A 65 -0.70 7.87 20.54
N ASP A 66 -2.02 7.80 20.66
CA ASP A 66 -2.88 8.95 21.02
C ASP A 66 -2.83 9.21 22.54
N VAL A 67 -1.63 9.19 23.13
CA VAL A 67 -1.41 9.30 24.59
C VAL A 67 -1.85 10.66 25.15
N LEU A 68 -1.86 11.69 24.31
CA LEU A 68 -2.18 13.07 24.68
C LEU A 68 -3.44 13.61 23.94
N ASP A 69 -4.18 12.77 23.20
CA ASP A 69 -5.33 13.24 22.44
C ASP A 69 -6.52 13.55 23.35
N THR A 70 -6.90 14.82 23.43
CA THR A 70 -8.00 15.34 24.25
C THR A 70 -9.38 15.08 23.64
N ARG A 71 -9.47 14.60 22.39
CA ARG A 71 -10.73 14.32 21.69
C ARG A 71 -11.29 12.93 22.01
N TRP A 72 -10.47 12.02 22.54
CA TRP A 72 -10.94 10.71 22.98
C TRP A 72 -11.61 10.82 24.35
N PRO A 73 -12.86 10.33 24.55
CA PRO A 73 -13.52 10.39 25.84
C PRO A 73 -12.83 9.43 26.81
N GLY A 74 -11.88 9.97 27.57
CA GLY A 74 -10.99 9.18 28.41
C GLY A 74 -10.01 10.01 29.22
N ARG A 75 -10.40 11.21 29.63
CA ARG A 75 -9.97 11.91 30.85
C ARG A 75 -11.09 12.81 31.34
#